data_AF-A0A1A8L6N8-F1
#
_entry.id   AF-A0A1A8L6N8-F1
#
_cell.length_a   1.000
_cell.length_b   1.000
_cell.length_c   1.000
_cell.angle_alpha   90.00
_cell.angle_beta   90.00
_cell.angle_gamma   90.00
#
_symmetry.space_group_name_H-M   'P 1'
#
loop_
_entity.id
_entity.type
_entity.pdbx_description
1 polymer ?
#
loop_
_entity_poly.entity_id
_entity_poly.type
_entity_poly.pdbx_seq_one_letter_code
_entity_poly.pdbx_strand_id
1 'polypeptide(L)'
;MTKLISLTVLAALLLACMKPSIEMAPSADPIIERLRWTTWYNRDSPGGTGDWEDLRNLRLAYPGQICPSPLDIQAVTVIGNIPAGSTGQNFYAFNTILGFICLNADQPSGQQCRDYKVRFRCPCRIPID
;
A
#
# COMPACT_ATOMS: atom_id res chain seq x y z
N MET A 1 47.16 -61.96 -5.68
CA MET A 1 46.94 -62.88 -4.54
C MET A 1 45.83 -62.30 -3.69
N THR A 2 44.80 -63.10 -3.41
CA THR A 2 43.61 -62.75 -2.62
C THR A 2 43.91 -62.82 -1.11
N LYS A 3 43.44 -61.83 -0.34
CA LYS A 3 42.99 -62.02 1.06
C LYS A 3 41.83 -61.08 1.41
N LEU A 4 40.62 -61.61 1.26
CA LEU A 4 39.54 -61.49 2.26
C LEU A 4 40.08 -62.05 3.61
N ILE A 5 39.58 -61.77 4.82
CA ILE A 5 38.42 -61.05 5.40
C ILE A 5 38.73 -60.85 6.89
N SER A 6 38.11 -59.87 7.57
CA SER A 6 37.33 -60.19 8.79
C SER A 6 36.36 -59.06 9.12
N LEU A 7 35.18 -59.44 9.61
CA LEU A 7 34.06 -58.57 9.93
C LEU A 7 34.03 -58.23 11.45
N THR A 8 33.17 -57.26 11.80
CA THR A 8 32.54 -57.09 13.13
C THR A 8 33.44 -56.86 14.36
N VAL A 9 33.80 -55.59 14.60
CA VAL A 9 33.32 -54.77 15.74
C VAL A 9 33.49 -53.29 15.39
N LEU A 10 32.67 -52.34 15.83
CA LEU A 10 31.41 -52.36 16.60
C LEU A 10 30.47 -51.29 16.00
N ALA A 11 29.14 -51.43 16.15
CA ALA A 11 28.17 -50.38 15.80
C ALA A 11 27.61 -49.68 17.05
N ALA A 12 27.24 -48.40 16.89
CA ALA A 12 26.63 -47.50 17.86
C ALA A 12 27.48 -47.07 19.08
N LEU A 13 27.88 -45.78 19.09
CA LEU A 13 27.27 -44.82 20.01
C LEU A 13 27.42 -43.37 19.53
N LEU A 14 26.38 -42.56 19.77
CA LEU A 14 26.35 -41.09 19.78
C LEU A 14 26.56 -40.32 18.46
N LEU A 15 25.44 -40.29 17.73
CA LEU A 15 25.05 -39.28 16.75
C LEU A 15 24.97 -37.86 17.36
N ALA A 16 26.04 -37.06 17.24
CA ALA A 16 26.07 -35.59 17.32
C ALA A 16 27.46 -35.13 16.82
N CYS A 17 27.64 -34.19 15.88
CA CYS A 17 26.85 -33.00 15.58
C CYS A 17 26.61 -32.82 14.08
N MET A 18 25.48 -33.27 13.55
CA MET A 18 24.89 -32.65 12.36
C MET A 18 23.96 -31.54 12.84
N LYS A 19 24.47 -30.30 12.93
CA LYS A 19 23.63 -29.12 13.17
C LYS A 19 22.87 -28.81 11.88
N PRO A 20 21.52 -28.87 11.84
CA PRO A 20 20.76 -28.47 10.67
C PRO A 20 20.78 -26.94 10.51
N SER A 21 20.70 -26.48 9.27
CA SER A 21 20.88 -25.08 8.88
C SER A 21 19.77 -24.15 9.39
N ILE A 22 20.07 -23.27 10.36
CA ILE A 22 19.40 -21.97 10.52
C ILE A 22 20.43 -20.92 11.01
N GLU A 23 21.25 -20.40 10.10
CA GLU A 23 21.84 -19.07 10.25
C GLU A 23 21.11 -18.10 9.33
N MET A 24 19.94 -17.64 9.80
CA MET A 24 19.27 -16.48 9.23
C MET A 24 18.55 -15.76 10.36
N ALA A 25 19.28 -14.89 11.05
CA ALA A 25 18.78 -14.05 12.12
C ALA A 25 18.70 -12.58 11.67
N PRO A 26 17.64 -12.17 10.95
CA PRO A 26 17.10 -10.84 11.17
C PRO A 26 16.43 -10.85 12.56
N SER A 27 16.68 -9.83 13.38
CA SER A 27 15.89 -9.57 14.58
C SER A 27 14.47 -9.17 14.15
N ALA A 28 13.61 -10.17 14.00
CA ALA A 28 12.20 -9.98 13.69
C ALA A 28 11.45 -9.57 14.95
N ASP A 29 11.53 -8.28 15.31
CA ASP A 29 10.43 -7.67 16.06
C ASP A 29 9.12 -8.01 15.34
N PRO A 30 8.08 -8.44 16.05
CA PRO A 30 6.83 -8.88 15.43
C PRO A 30 6.08 -7.67 14.85
N ILE A 31 6.44 -7.28 13.62
CA ILE A 31 5.92 -6.08 12.96
C ILE A 31 4.41 -6.22 12.76
N ILE A 32 3.61 -5.51 13.54
CA ILE A 32 2.17 -5.43 13.29
C ILE A 32 1.96 -4.46 12.12
N GLU A 33 1.57 -4.99 10.97
CA GLU A 33 1.13 -4.19 9.83
C GLU A 33 -0.25 -3.58 10.14
N ARG A 34 -0.25 -2.33 10.63
CA ARG A 34 -1.49 -1.57 10.83
C ARG A 34 -1.78 -0.73 9.60
N LEU A 35 -3.05 -0.59 9.25
CA LEU A 35 -3.47 0.32 8.17
C LEU A 35 -3.77 1.71 8.73
N ARG A 36 -3.07 2.73 8.24
CA ARG A 36 -3.32 4.14 8.59
C ARG A 36 -3.81 4.93 7.37
N TRP A 37 -4.71 5.87 7.61
CA TRP A 37 -5.04 6.91 6.65
C TRP A 37 -3.93 7.96 6.60
N THR A 38 -3.61 8.45 5.41
CA THR A 38 -2.80 9.66 5.22
C THR A 38 -3.53 10.89 5.74
N THR A 39 -2.86 12.05 5.72
CA THR A 39 -3.57 13.34 5.70
C THR A 39 -4.47 13.44 4.46
N TRP A 40 -5.37 14.42 4.46
CA TRP A 40 -6.05 14.86 3.25
C TRP A 40 -5.09 15.65 2.36
N TYR A 41 -5.17 15.41 1.06
CA TYR A 41 -4.51 16.15 0.00
C TYR A 41 -5.57 16.87 -0.83
N ASN A 42 -5.30 18.12 -1.17
CA ASN A 42 -5.94 18.81 -2.28
C ASN A 42 -4.80 19.52 -3.02
N ARG A 43 -4.48 19.06 -4.23
CA ARG A 43 -3.42 19.59 -5.08
C ARG A 43 -3.98 20.46 -6.17
N ASP A 44 -5.11 20.06 -6.75
CA ASP A 44 -5.78 20.78 -7.83
C ASP A 44 -6.88 21.72 -7.30
N SER A 45 -7.70 22.24 -8.20
CA SER A 45 -8.96 22.94 -7.93
C SER A 45 -9.79 22.85 -9.21
N PRO A 46 -11.14 22.97 -9.17
CA PRO A 46 -12.05 22.58 -10.27
C PRO A 46 -12.06 23.48 -11.52
N GLY A 47 -10.92 24.06 -11.90
CA GLY A 47 -10.75 24.90 -13.08
C GLY A 47 -10.47 24.11 -14.37
N GLY A 48 -10.61 24.77 -15.51
CA GLY A 48 -10.24 24.18 -16.81
C GLY A 48 -11.01 22.90 -17.12
N THR A 49 -10.32 21.75 -17.07
CA THR A 49 -10.87 20.45 -17.49
C THR A 49 -11.59 19.69 -16.38
N GLY A 50 -11.44 20.05 -15.10
CA GLY A 50 -12.01 19.29 -13.99
C GLY A 50 -11.24 19.50 -12.69
N ASP A 51 -11.20 18.47 -11.84
CA ASP A 51 -10.52 18.44 -10.55
C ASP A 51 -9.67 17.14 -10.45
N TRP A 52 -8.35 17.30 -10.35
CA TRP A 52 -7.34 16.25 -10.60
C TRP A 52 -6.49 15.88 -9.36
N GLU A 53 -7.11 15.12 -8.47
CA GLU A 53 -6.45 14.45 -7.34
C GLU A 53 -5.85 13.09 -7.77
N ASP A 54 -5.10 13.09 -8.88
CA ASP A 54 -4.48 11.89 -9.44
C ASP A 54 -3.24 11.45 -8.63
N LEU A 55 -3.12 10.14 -8.41
CA LEU A 55 -2.14 9.57 -7.49
C LEU A 55 -0.68 9.79 -7.93
N ARG A 56 -0.45 9.95 -9.24
CA ARG A 56 0.91 10.21 -9.77
C ARG A 56 1.35 11.61 -9.37
N ASN A 57 0.57 12.63 -9.70
CA ASN A 57 0.91 14.01 -9.40
C ASN A 57 0.86 14.31 -7.90
N LEU A 58 -0.04 13.66 -7.15
CA LEU A 58 -0.04 13.74 -5.69
C LEU A 58 1.25 13.23 -5.06
N ARG A 59 1.83 12.13 -5.55
CA ARG A 59 3.15 11.66 -5.08
C ARG A 59 4.31 12.58 -5.46
N LEU A 60 4.18 13.33 -6.56
CA LEU A 60 5.18 14.35 -6.95
C LEU A 60 5.07 15.60 -6.07
N ALA A 61 3.86 16.02 -5.71
CA ALA A 61 3.61 17.16 -4.82
C ALA A 61 3.93 16.84 -3.34
N TYR A 62 3.69 15.59 -2.91
CA TYR A 62 3.84 15.14 -1.52
C TYR A 62 4.79 13.93 -1.42
N PRO A 63 6.10 14.12 -1.73
CA PRO A 63 7.06 13.02 -1.82
C PRO A 63 7.16 12.23 -0.52
N GLY A 64 7.10 10.90 -0.64
CA GLY A 64 7.21 9.96 0.48
C GLY A 64 5.98 9.85 1.40
N GLN A 65 4.96 10.70 1.25
CA GLN A 65 3.80 10.70 2.17
C GLN A 65 2.73 9.66 1.81
N ILE A 66 2.60 9.31 0.52
CA ILE A 66 1.65 8.32 0.04
C ILE A 66 2.42 7.05 -0.36
N CYS A 67 2.09 5.92 0.27
CA CYS A 67 2.75 4.64 0.02
C CYS A 67 2.65 4.19 -1.45
N PRO A 68 3.57 3.33 -1.95
CA PRO A 68 3.57 2.85 -3.34
C PRO A 68 2.32 2.10 -3.78
N SER A 69 1.63 1.42 -2.86
CA SER A 69 0.39 0.67 -3.14
C SER A 69 -0.67 0.95 -2.07
N PRO A 70 -1.51 1.98 -2.24
CA PRO A 70 -2.63 2.24 -1.35
C PRO A 70 -3.66 1.12 -1.42
N LEU A 71 -4.25 0.79 -0.28
CA LEU A 71 -5.25 -0.28 -0.15
C LEU A 71 -6.69 0.24 -0.15
N ASP A 72 -6.88 1.54 0.08
CA ASP A 72 -8.18 2.20 0.08
C ASP A 72 -8.01 3.71 -0.25
N ILE A 73 -9.06 4.36 -0.73
CA ILE A 73 -9.10 5.78 -1.07
C ILE A 73 -10.42 6.39 -0.60
N GLN A 74 -10.37 7.57 0.00
CA GLN A 74 -11.55 8.38 0.30
C GLN A 74 -11.41 9.74 -0.38
N ALA A 75 -12.53 10.22 -0.95
CA ALA A 75 -12.66 11.54 -1.53
C ALA A 75 -13.88 12.24 -0.94
N VAL A 76 -13.72 13.51 -0.54
CA VAL A 76 -14.80 14.36 -0.03
C VAL A 76 -14.68 15.76 -0.63
N THR A 77 -15.79 16.49 -0.73
CA THR A 77 -15.72 17.91 -1.13
C THR A 77 -14.97 18.72 -0.08
N VAL A 78 -14.15 19.69 -0.50
CA VAL A 78 -13.39 20.56 0.41
C VAL A 78 -14.32 21.31 1.34
N ILE A 79 -15.37 21.92 0.79
CA ILE A 79 -16.46 22.54 1.52
C ILE A 79 -17.45 21.46 1.98
N GLY A 80 -17.75 21.43 3.28
CA GLY A 80 -18.76 20.54 3.86
C GLY A 80 -18.35 19.07 4.07
N ASN A 81 -17.21 18.61 3.52
CA ASN A 81 -16.75 17.22 3.60
C ASN A 81 -17.80 16.19 3.09
N ILE A 82 -18.57 16.54 2.06
CA ILE A 82 -19.59 15.64 1.48
C ILE A 82 -18.85 14.49 0.79
N PRO A 83 -19.12 13.20 1.11
CA PRO A 83 -18.53 12.07 0.42
C PRO A 83 -18.76 12.14 -1.09
N ALA A 84 -17.74 11.89 -1.90
CA ALA A 84 -17.83 12.05 -3.35
C ALA A 84 -19.00 11.23 -3.96
N GLY A 85 -19.19 9.99 -3.52
CA GLY A 85 -20.33 9.14 -3.93
C GLY A 85 -21.72 9.65 -3.52
N SER A 86 -21.81 10.70 -2.71
CA SER A 86 -23.07 11.37 -2.31
C SER A 86 -23.30 12.70 -3.02
N THR A 87 -22.40 13.14 -3.90
CA THR A 87 -22.53 14.43 -4.60
C THR A 87 -23.37 14.38 -5.87
N GLY A 88 -23.58 13.18 -6.44
CA GLY A 88 -24.23 12.98 -7.74
C GLY A 88 -23.36 13.31 -8.96
N GLN A 89 -22.05 13.53 -8.77
CA GLN A 89 -21.11 13.78 -9.87
C GLN A 89 -20.54 12.47 -10.43
N ASN A 90 -20.19 12.50 -11.72
CA ASN A 90 -19.51 11.40 -12.38
C ASN A 90 -17.99 11.52 -12.16
N PHE A 91 -17.31 10.39 -11.94
CA PHE A 91 -15.86 10.36 -11.72
C PHE A 91 -15.20 9.46 -12.75
N TYR A 92 -14.27 10.03 -13.53
CA TYR A 92 -13.43 9.29 -14.47
C TYR A 92 -12.55 8.28 -13.74
N ALA A 93 -12.05 8.66 -12.56
CA ALA A 93 -11.35 7.76 -11.65
C ALA A 93 -11.76 8.01 -10.20
N PHE A 94 -11.94 6.91 -9.44
CA PHE A 94 -12.04 6.93 -7.99
C PHE A 94 -11.51 5.58 -7.47
N ASN A 95 -10.19 5.38 -7.51
CA ASN A 95 -9.55 4.12 -7.14
C ASN A 95 -8.09 4.33 -6.70
N THR A 96 -7.47 3.30 -6.12
CA THR A 96 -6.11 3.37 -5.56
C THR A 96 -4.98 3.29 -6.59
N ILE A 97 -5.29 3.14 -7.88
CA ILE A 97 -4.30 3.05 -8.97
C ILE A 97 -4.12 4.44 -9.62
N LEU A 98 -5.23 5.08 -9.98
CA LEU A 98 -5.26 6.38 -10.65
C LEU A 98 -5.42 7.55 -9.67
N GLY A 99 -6.00 7.33 -8.50
CA GLY A 99 -6.43 8.39 -7.57
C GLY A 99 -7.90 8.77 -7.79
N PHE A 100 -8.19 10.06 -7.68
CA PHE A 100 -9.53 10.61 -7.90
C PHE A 100 -9.48 11.68 -9.00
N ILE A 101 -10.34 11.55 -10.01
CA ILE A 101 -10.38 12.46 -11.16
C ILE A 101 -11.85 12.72 -11.48
N CYS A 102 -12.25 13.98 -11.33
CA CYS A 102 -13.52 14.50 -11.82
C CYS A 102 -13.24 15.30 -13.10
N LEU A 103 -13.95 15.01 -14.20
CA LEU A 103 -13.85 15.80 -15.43
C LEU A 103 -15.10 16.65 -15.62
N ASN A 104 -14.94 17.92 -15.99
CA ASN A 104 -16.04 18.84 -16.29
C ASN A 104 -16.88 18.34 -17.48
N ALA A 105 -16.24 17.70 -18.46
CA ALA A 105 -16.91 17.14 -19.65
C ALA A 105 -17.84 15.95 -19.32
N ASP A 106 -17.61 15.25 -18.21
CA ASP A 106 -18.39 14.07 -17.82
C ASP A 106 -19.62 14.45 -16.97
N GLN A 107 -19.77 15.72 -16.57
CA GLN A 107 -20.84 16.14 -15.67
C GLN A 107 -22.16 16.45 -16.40
N PRO A 108 -23.31 16.00 -15.88
CA PRO A 108 -24.59 16.25 -16.53
C PRO A 108 -24.99 17.73 -16.46
N SER A 109 -25.71 18.18 -17.49
CA SER A 109 -26.32 19.51 -17.56
C SER A 109 -25.34 20.70 -17.47
N GLY A 110 -24.08 20.52 -17.89
CA GLY A 110 -23.07 21.58 -17.90
C GLY A 110 -22.57 21.99 -16.51
N GLN A 111 -22.80 21.15 -15.50
CA GLN A 111 -22.20 21.33 -14.18
C GLN A 111 -20.66 21.26 -14.27
N GLN A 112 -19.98 21.95 -13.37
CA GLN A 112 -18.54 21.78 -13.17
C GLN A 112 -18.29 20.82 -12.00
N CYS A 113 -17.10 20.22 -11.97
CA CYS A 113 -16.60 19.50 -10.81
C CYS A 113 -16.65 20.37 -9.55
N ARG A 114 -16.96 19.75 -8.42
CA ARG A 114 -16.69 20.37 -7.12
C ARG A 114 -15.20 20.26 -6.82
N ASP A 115 -14.74 21.07 -5.88
CA ASP A 115 -13.41 21.01 -5.29
C ASP A 115 -13.36 19.82 -4.31
N TYR A 116 -12.51 18.83 -4.57
CA TYR A 116 -12.36 17.62 -3.74
C TYR A 116 -11.01 17.57 -3.04
N LYS A 117 -10.96 16.77 -1.98
CA LYS A 117 -9.72 16.36 -1.32
C LYS A 117 -9.74 14.86 -1.08
N VAL A 118 -8.58 14.22 -1.25
CA VAL A 118 -8.42 12.77 -1.10
C VAL A 118 -7.55 12.39 0.07
N ARG A 119 -7.74 11.18 0.58
CA ARG A 119 -6.76 10.51 1.44
C ARG A 119 -6.68 9.02 1.10
N PHE A 120 -5.53 8.44 1.36
CA PHE A 120 -5.20 7.07 1.02
C PHE A 120 -4.98 6.24 2.28
N ARG A 121 -5.29 4.95 2.22
CA ARG A 121 -5.01 4.02 3.31
C ARG A 121 -3.77 3.20 2.98
N CYS A 122 -2.77 3.30 3.84
CA CYS A 122 -1.44 2.75 3.63
C CYS A 122 -1.03 1.80 4.78
N PRO A 123 -0.24 0.77 4.48
CA PRO A 123 0.51 0.03 5.49
C PRO A 123 1.37 0.95 6.36
N CYS A 124 1.38 0.68 7.65
CA CYS A 124 2.21 1.33 8.65
C CYS A 124 2.81 0.25 9.54
N ARG A 125 4.13 0.10 9.46
CA ARG A 125 4.90 -0.79 10.33
C ARG A 125 5.11 -0.10 11.68
N ILE A 126 4.64 -0.75 12.73
CA ILE A 126 4.84 -0.32 14.12
C ILE A 126 5.84 -1.30 14.75
N PRO A 127 7.02 -0.85 15.22
CA PRO A 127 7.86 -1.64 16.12
C PRO A 127 7.06 -2.02 17.36
N ILE A 128 7.31 -3.22 17.89
CA ILE A 128 6.72 -3.66 19.15
C ILE A 128 7.82 -3.60 20.19
N ASP A 129 7.74 -2.58 21.05
CA ASP A 129 8.58 -2.40 22.24
C ASP A 129 8.24 -3.43 23.34
#